data_AF-A0A7S8CBD0-F1
#
_entry.id   AF-A0A7S8CBD0-F1
#
_cell.length_a   1.000
_cell.length_b   1.000
_cell.length_c   1.000
_cell.angle_alpha   90.00
_cell.angle_beta   90.00
_cell.angle_gamma   90.00
#
_symmetry.space_group_name_H-M   'P 1'
#
loop_
_entity.id
_entity.type
_entity.pdbx_description
1 polymer ?
#
loop_
_entity_poly.entity_id
_entity_poly.type
_entity_poly.pdbx_seq_one_letter_code
_entity_poly.pdbx_strand_id
1 'polypeptide(L)'
;MMNLNQKAFTLIEMMIVMLVITVILAITIPNIFNQRQAVESKGCDAYIRVVESQVQSYKMKYEVIPAVSNLKEVGFIQGEELKCPDGRSISIQETGQVTVDAASEL
;
A
#
# COMPACT_ATOMS: atom_id res chain seq x y z
N MET A 1 10.73 48.04 -33.91
CA MET A 1 10.60 46.83 -34.75
C MET A 1 11.44 45.73 -34.14
N MET A 2 10.81 44.70 -33.56
CA MET A 2 11.50 43.57 -32.95
C MET A 2 11.45 42.40 -33.95
N ASN A 3 12.54 42.19 -34.69
CA ASN A 3 12.67 41.03 -35.57
C ASN A 3 13.01 39.81 -34.72
N LEU A 4 12.03 38.95 -34.47
CA LEU A 4 12.24 37.64 -33.84
C LEU A 4 12.50 36.60 -34.93
N ASN A 5 13.78 36.35 -35.24
CA ASN A 5 14.18 35.20 -36.04
C ASN A 5 14.09 33.93 -35.18
N GLN A 6 12.91 33.33 -35.08
CA GLN A 6 12.71 32.02 -34.48
C GLN A 6 12.87 30.94 -35.56
N LYS A 7 14.09 30.43 -35.75
CA LYS A 7 14.38 29.24 -36.58
C LYS A 7 14.89 28.06 -35.73
N ALA A 8 14.13 27.69 -34.70
CA ALA A 8 14.38 26.50 -33.89
C ALA A 8 13.05 25.80 -33.56
N PHE A 9 12.40 25.33 -34.62
CA PHE A 9 11.25 24.43 -34.54
C PHE A 9 11.30 23.51 -35.76
N THR A 10 12.41 22.78 -35.88
CA THR A 10 12.56 21.81 -36.98
C THR A 10 11.87 20.50 -36.61
N LEU A 11 11.42 19.73 -37.60
CA LEU A 11 10.85 18.39 -37.35
C LEU A 11 11.83 17.49 -36.58
N ILE A 12 13.14 17.63 -36.84
CA ILE A 12 14.20 16.88 -36.16
C ILE A 12 14.22 17.19 -34.66
N GLU A 13 14.00 18.44 -34.27
CA GLU A 13 13.96 18.87 -32.87
C GLU A 13 12.84 18.17 -32.10
N MET A 14 11.65 18.07 -32.70
CA MET A 14 10.53 17.33 -32.11
C MET A 14 10.78 15.81 -32.04
N MET A 15 11.48 15.23 -33.03
CA MET A 15 11.82 13.81 -33.00
C MET A 15 12.80 13.46 -31.88
N ILE A 16 13.82 14.29 -31.66
CA ILE A 16 14.79 14.09 -30.58
C ILE A 16 14.09 14.24 -29.22
N VAL A 17 13.18 15.20 -29.08
CA VAL A 17 12.39 15.39 -27.85
C VAL A 17 11.54 14.15 -27.53
N MET A 18 10.83 13.59 -28.52
CA MET A 18 10.03 12.38 -28.32
C MET A 18 10.89 11.17 -27.93
N LEU A 19 12.08 11.05 -28.53
CA LEU A 19 13.04 10.00 -28.18
C LEU A 19 13.50 10.12 -26.73
N VAL A 20 13.88 11.32 -26.28
CA VAL A 20 14.33 11.58 -24.91
C VAL A 20 13.21 11.33 -23.89
N ILE A 21 11.97 11.81 -24.16
CA ILE A 21 10.82 11.60 -23.26
C ILE A 21 10.53 10.09 -23.11
N THR A 22 10.59 9.32 -24.21
CA THR A 22 10.34 7.88 -24.18
C THR A 22 11.36 7.14 -23.30
N VAL A 23 12.65 7.49 -23.39
CA VAL A 23 13.70 6.91 -22.56
C VAL A 23 13.51 7.26 -21.07
N ILE A 24 13.16 8.51 -20.76
CA ILE A 24 12.89 8.95 -19.37
C ILE A 24 11.70 8.18 -18.78
N LEU A 25 10.61 8.03 -19.54
CA LEU A 25 9.43 7.28 -19.09
C LEU A 25 9.73 5.79 -18.90
N ALA A 26 10.50 5.17 -19.80
CA ALA A 26 10.89 3.77 -19.70
C ALA A 26 11.73 3.48 -18.44
N ILE A 27 12.53 4.43 -17.96
CA ILE A 27 13.29 4.30 -16.70
C ILE A 27 12.39 4.60 -15.49
N THR A 28 11.48 5.57 -15.61
CA THR A 28 10.65 6.05 -14.49
C THR A 28 9.54 5.06 -14.10
N ILE A 29 8.88 4.43 -15.07
CA ILE A 29 7.79 3.46 -14.83
C ILE A 29 8.24 2.28 -13.92
N PRO A 30 9.31 1.54 -14.23
CA PRO A 30 9.73 0.40 -13.39
C PRO A 30 10.20 0.87 -11.99
N ASN A 31 10.80 2.06 -11.88
CA ASN A 31 11.27 2.60 -10.62
C ASN A 31 10.11 3.00 -9.66
N ILE A 32 8.96 3.42 -10.20
CA ILE A 32 7.78 3.76 -9.39
C ILE A 32 7.00 2.49 -9.01
N PHE A 33 6.87 1.53 -9.92
CA PHE A 33 6.04 0.34 -9.70
C PHE A 33 6.57 -0.54 -8.55
N ASN A 34 7.89 -0.72 -8.45
CA ASN A 34 8.51 -1.53 -7.39
C ASN A 34 8.35 -0.92 -5.97
N GLN A 35 8.13 0.39 -5.87
CA GLN A 35 7.93 1.05 -4.57
C GLN A 35 6.49 0.87 -4.06
N ARG A 36 5.50 0.66 -4.94
CA ARG A 36 4.09 0.51 -4.54
C ARG A 36 3.86 -0.77 -3.73
N GLN A 37 4.31 -1.91 -4.25
CA GLN A 37 4.17 -3.21 -3.56
C GLN A 37 4.92 -3.24 -2.22
N ALA A 38 6.12 -2.65 -2.16
CA ALA A 38 6.89 -2.56 -0.92
C ALA A 38 6.21 -1.67 0.13
N VAL A 39 5.46 -0.63 -0.31
CA VAL A 39 4.68 0.23 0.58
C VAL A 39 3.40 -0.46 1.06
N GLU A 40 2.72 -1.20 0.20
CA GLU A 40 1.52 -1.98 0.55
C GLU A 40 1.82 -3.08 1.58
N SER A 41 2.91 -3.83 1.37
CA SER A 41 3.36 -4.86 2.32
C SER A 41 3.78 -4.28 3.67
N LYS A 42 4.56 -3.19 3.69
CA LYS A 42 4.92 -2.47 4.93
C LYS A 42 3.70 -1.87 5.63
N GLY A 43 2.69 -1.43 4.85
CA GLY A 43 1.41 -0.97 5.36
C GLY A 43 0.63 -2.08 6.06
N CYS A 44 0.63 -3.29 5.48
CA CYS A 44 0.03 -4.47 6.11
C CYS A 44 0.75 -4.85 7.42
N ASP A 45 2.08 -4.86 7.45
CA ASP A 45 2.84 -5.14 8.69
C ASP A 45 2.54 -4.11 9.80
N ALA A 46 2.39 -2.83 9.44
CA ALA A 46 1.99 -1.80 10.37
C ALA A 46 0.55 -2.02 10.87
N TYR A 47 -0.36 -2.39 9.99
CA TYR A 47 -1.76 -2.69 10.33
C TYR A 47 -1.87 -3.90 11.27
N ILE A 48 -1.12 -4.97 11.03
CA ILE A 48 -1.04 -6.14 11.91
C ILE A 48 -0.63 -5.73 13.32
N ARG A 49 0.42 -4.90 13.46
CA ARG A 49 0.87 -4.41 14.77
C ARG A 49 -0.20 -3.58 15.48
N VAL A 50 -0.96 -2.78 14.74
CA VAL A 50 -2.08 -2.01 15.31
C VAL A 50 -3.14 -2.97 15.84
N VAL A 51 -3.61 -3.92 15.03
CA VAL A 51 -4.63 -4.90 15.44
C VAL A 51 -4.13 -5.75 16.62
N GLU A 52 -2.88 -6.19 16.60
CA GLU A 52 -2.26 -6.95 17.69
C GLU A 52 -2.22 -6.14 18.99
N SER A 53 -1.89 -4.84 18.93
CA SER A 53 -1.95 -3.95 20.10
C SER A 53 -3.38 -3.82 20.67
N GLN A 54 -4.41 -3.87 19.81
CA GLN A 54 -5.80 -3.83 20.25
C GLN A 54 -6.24 -5.16 20.87
N VAL A 55 -5.81 -6.28 20.30
CA VAL A 55 -6.02 -7.63 20.86
C VAL A 55 -5.39 -7.72 22.25
N GLN A 56 -4.16 -7.25 22.42
CA GLN A 56 -3.50 -7.21 23.72
C GLN A 56 -4.22 -6.28 24.70
N SER A 57 -4.66 -5.10 24.25
CA SER A 57 -5.42 -4.16 25.09
C SER A 57 -6.75 -4.75 25.58
N TYR A 58 -7.45 -5.47 24.70
CA TYR A 58 -8.67 -6.19 25.08
C TYR A 58 -8.37 -7.32 26.07
N LYS A 59 -7.32 -8.12 25.81
CA LYS A 59 -6.88 -9.19 26.71
C LYS A 59 -6.53 -8.66 28.09
N MET A 60 -5.87 -7.50 28.19
CA MET A 60 -5.58 -6.87 29.48
C MET A 60 -6.84 -6.43 30.23
N LYS A 61 -7.90 -6.04 29.52
CA LYS A 61 -9.12 -5.51 30.12
C LYS A 61 -10.13 -6.60 30.51
N TYR A 62 -10.21 -7.67 29.74
CA TYR A 62 -11.22 -8.71 29.89
C TYR A 62 -10.65 -10.10 30.19
N GLU A 63 -9.31 -10.24 30.27
CA GLU A 63 -8.57 -11.50 30.46
C GLU A 63 -8.89 -12.60 29.42
N VAL A 64 -9.60 -12.23 28.35
CA VAL A 64 -10.05 -13.12 27.28
C VAL A 64 -9.46 -12.65 25.96
N ILE A 65 -9.08 -13.60 25.11
CA ILE A 65 -8.62 -13.28 23.74
C ILE A 65 -9.84 -12.92 22.90
N PRO A 66 -9.91 -11.71 22.34
CA PRO A 66 -11.07 -11.29 21.57
C PRO A 66 -11.14 -12.04 20.23
N ALA A 67 -12.34 -12.47 19.86
CA ALA A 67 -12.66 -12.75 18.46
C ALA A 67 -12.78 -11.43 17.68
N VAL A 68 -12.70 -11.49 16.34
CA VAL A 68 -12.87 -10.32 15.45
C VAL A 68 -14.18 -9.57 15.73
N SER A 69 -15.25 -10.31 16.05
CA SER A 69 -16.55 -9.75 16.47
C SER A 69 -16.45 -8.88 17.72
N ASN A 70 -15.66 -9.31 18.72
CA ASN A 70 -15.53 -8.60 19.99
C ASN A 70 -14.78 -7.28 19.79
N LEU A 71 -13.77 -7.26 18.92
CA LEU A 71 -13.04 -6.03 18.58
C LEU A 71 -13.91 -5.00 17.84
N LYS A 72 -14.90 -5.44 17.05
CA LYS A 72 -15.90 -4.57 16.42
C LYS A 72 -16.83 -3.93 17.47
N GLU A 73 -17.31 -4.71 18.43
CA GLU A 73 -18.24 -4.23 19.46
C GLU A 73 -17.63 -3.15 20.37
N VAL A 74 -16.33 -3.24 20.66
CA VAL A 74 -15.63 -2.19 21.43
C VAL A 74 -15.12 -1.03 20.55
N GLY A 75 -15.40 -1.06 19.25
CA GLY A 75 -15.01 0.00 18.31
C GLY A 75 -13.52 0.05 17.98
N PHE A 76 -12.77 -1.04 18.21
CA PHE A 76 -11.34 -1.10 17.92
C PHE A 76 -11.04 -1.29 16.42
N ILE A 77 -12.05 -1.67 15.61
CA ILE A 77 -11.95 -1.83 14.15
C ILE A 77 -13.29 -1.51 13.48
N GLN A 78 -13.24 -0.94 12.27
CA GLN A 78 -14.42 -0.45 11.53
C GLN A 78 -14.92 -1.40 10.43
N GLY A 79 -14.59 -2.69 10.47
CA GLY A 79 -14.96 -3.66 9.43
C GLY A 79 -15.44 -5.01 9.96
N GLU A 80 -16.17 -5.76 9.12
CA GLU A 80 -16.52 -7.17 9.36
C GLU A 80 -15.39 -8.13 9.01
N GLU A 81 -14.47 -7.69 8.15
CA GLU A 81 -13.30 -8.45 7.74
C GLU A 81 -12.04 -7.63 8.01
N LEU A 82 -11.05 -8.26 8.63
CA LEU A 82 -9.72 -7.68 8.77
C LEU A 82 -8.97 -7.87 7.44
N LYS A 83 -9.01 -6.83 6.60
CA LYS A 83 -8.32 -6.80 5.32
C LYS A 83 -7.16 -5.82 5.39
N CYS A 84 -5.98 -6.28 5.01
CA CYS A 84 -4.85 -5.40 4.79
C CYS A 84 -5.11 -4.50 3.57
N PRO A 85 -4.46 -3.32 3.50
CA PRO A 85 -4.49 -2.45 2.31
C PRO A 85 -4.02 -3.15 1.02
N ASP A 86 -3.26 -4.24 1.19
CA ASP A 86 -2.71 -5.13 0.17
C ASP A 86 -3.69 -6.24 -0.27
N GLY A 87 -4.96 -6.20 0.17
CA GLY A 87 -5.98 -7.20 -0.17
C GLY A 87 -5.85 -8.54 0.58
N ARG A 88 -4.76 -8.77 1.31
CA ARG A 88 -4.57 -9.95 2.16
C ARG A 88 -5.49 -9.93 3.38
N SER A 89 -6.13 -11.06 3.68
CA SER A 89 -6.89 -11.24 4.92
C SER A 89 -5.95 -11.53 6.09
N ILE A 90 -6.27 -11.00 7.27
CA ILE A 90 -5.55 -11.32 8.50
C ILE A 90 -6.50 -12.01 9.48
N SER A 91 -5.97 -13.00 10.20
CA SER A 91 -6.69 -13.77 11.22
C SER A 91 -5.99 -13.66 12.56
N ILE A 92 -6.77 -13.79 13.63
CA ILE A 92 -6.30 -13.75 15.01
C ILE A 92 -6.20 -15.19 15.50
N GLN A 93 -5.00 -15.65 15.85
CA GLN A 93 -4.79 -16.98 16.40
C GLN A 93 -5.21 -17.04 17.88
N GLU A 94 -5.45 -18.26 18.39
CA GLU A 94 -5.78 -18.51 19.80
C GLU A 94 -4.68 -18.09 20.79
N THR A 95 -3.50 -17.72 20.32
CA THR A 95 -2.39 -17.17 21.11
C THR A 95 -2.49 -15.65 21.29
N GLY A 96 -3.40 -14.98 20.58
CA GLY A 96 -3.51 -13.52 20.52
C GLY A 96 -2.56 -12.87 19.52
N GLN A 97 -1.90 -13.68 18.69
CA GLN A 97 -1.03 -13.22 17.60
C GLN A 97 -1.85 -13.04 16.32
N VAL A 98 -1.60 -11.94 15.61
CA VAL A 98 -2.29 -11.62 14.35
C VAL A 98 -1.41 -12.08 13.19
N THR A 99 -1.90 -13.03 12.40
CA THR A 99 -1.17 -13.54 11.23
C THR A 99 -1.89 -13.20 9.95
N VAL A 100 -1.12 -12.96 8.89
CA VAL A 100 -1.66 -12.83 7.54
C VAL A 100 -2.01 -14.23 7.05
N ASP A 101 -3.28 -14.46 6.73
CA ASP A 101 -3.62 -15.62 5.93
C ASP A 101 -2.97 -15.39 4.58
N ALA A 102 -2.00 -16.23 4.25
CA ALA A 102 -1.37 -16.28 2.95
C ALA A 102 -2.38 -16.83 1.92
N ALA A 103 -3.43 -16.06 1.67
CA ALA A 103 -4.35 -16.24 0.56
C ALA A 103 -4.17 -15.03 -0.37
N SER A 104 -2.99 -14.95 -0.98
CA SER A 104 -2.78 -14.10 -2.15
C SER A 104 -1.94 -14.90 -3.14
N GLU A 105 -2.62 -15.77 -3.88
CA GLU A 105 -2.26 -16.17 -5.25
C GLU A 105 -3.56 -16.60 -5.96
N LEU A 106 -4.25 -15.65 -6.60
CA LEU A 106 -5.01 -15.92 -7.82
C LEU A 106 -5.03 -14.67 -8.70
#